data_AF-A0A804KPH8-F1
#
_entry.id   AF-A0A804KPH8-F1
#
_cell.length_a   1.000
_cell.length_b   1.000
_cell.length_c   1.000
_cell.angle_alpha   90.00
_cell.angle_beta   90.00
_cell.angle_gamma   90.00
#
_symmetry.space_group_name_H-M   'P 1'
#
loop_
_entity.id
_entity.type
_entity.pdbx_description
1 polymer ?
#
loop_
_entity_poly.entity_id
_entity_poly.type
_entity_poly.pdbx_seq_one_letter_code
_entity_poly.pdbx_strand_id
1 'polypeptide(L)'
;MKRRRIQGAEAETTMDSPDWTSLPLDVLTKIVEKLPVPHRVCFRATCKDWCSALLPVVIPSPWLLSVGKNSDTCNFLSLPTRRSFTYSLLPELHGVLYVGSQAGWLAVFNKNLDVSLINPLTAARICLPSFLTLPNFELVGGSC
;
A
#
# COMPACT_ATOMS: atom_id res chain seq x y z
N MET A 1 -32.64 -62.36 11.27
CA MET A 1 -31.36 -61.72 11.62
C MET A 1 -31.16 -60.49 10.74
N LYS A 2 -31.69 -59.32 11.13
CA LYS A 2 -31.61 -58.06 10.36
C LYS A 2 -30.34 -57.32 10.79
N ARG A 3 -29.35 -57.20 9.90
CA ARG A 3 -28.16 -56.36 10.13
C ARG A 3 -28.59 -54.89 10.00
N ARG A 4 -28.67 -54.18 11.12
CA ARG A 4 -28.83 -52.72 11.14
C ARG A 4 -27.52 -52.10 10.66
N ARG A 5 -27.59 -51.33 9.57
CA ARG A 5 -26.54 -50.44 9.10
C ARG A 5 -26.49 -49.27 10.08
N ILE A 6 -25.42 -49.17 10.88
CA ILE A 6 -25.16 -47.96 11.65
C ILE A 6 -24.50 -46.97 10.69
N GLN A 7 -25.25 -45.92 10.34
CA GLN A 7 -24.71 -44.68 9.83
C GLN A 7 -23.97 -43.98 10.97
N GLY A 8 -22.65 -43.87 10.86
CA GLY A 8 -21.87 -42.91 11.62
C GLY A 8 -21.83 -41.61 10.82
N ALA A 9 -22.40 -40.55 11.37
CA ALA A 9 -22.32 -39.19 10.88
C ALA A 9 -20.96 -38.57 11.22
N GLU A 10 -20.42 -37.84 10.24
CA GLU A 10 -19.62 -36.62 10.30
C GLU A 10 -18.71 -36.31 11.51
N ALA A 11 -17.44 -36.07 11.19
CA ALA A 11 -16.80 -34.82 11.58
C ALA A 11 -15.93 -34.37 10.39
N GLU A 12 -16.51 -33.57 9.50
CA GLU A 12 -15.73 -32.77 8.56
C GLU A 12 -14.99 -31.71 9.39
N THR A 13 -13.69 -31.90 9.59
CA THR A 13 -12.82 -30.91 10.20
C THR A 13 -12.69 -29.73 9.23
N THR A 14 -13.57 -28.73 9.35
CA THR A 14 -13.32 -27.40 8.80
C THR A 14 -12.08 -26.86 9.50
N MET A 15 -10.97 -26.73 8.76
CA MET A 15 -9.76 -26.07 9.26
C MET A 15 -10.09 -24.61 9.56
N ASP A 16 -10.44 -24.35 10.81
CA ASP A 16 -10.75 -23.01 11.31
C ASP A 16 -9.49 -22.17 11.19
N SER A 17 -9.52 -21.16 10.32
CA SER A 17 -8.39 -20.25 10.15
C SER A 17 -8.18 -19.50 11.46
N PRO A 18 -6.93 -19.35 11.94
CA PRO A 18 -6.68 -18.61 13.18
C PRO A 18 -7.22 -17.19 13.08
N ASP A 19 -7.98 -16.77 14.10
CA ASP A 19 -8.51 -15.41 14.20
C ASP A 19 -7.39 -14.44 14.60
N TRP A 20 -6.90 -13.68 13.61
CA TRP A 20 -5.88 -12.65 13.82
C TRP A 20 -6.46 -11.33 14.33
N THR A 21 -7.79 -11.19 14.37
CA THR A 21 -8.45 -9.95 14.79
C THR A 21 -8.44 -9.78 16.31
N SER A 22 -8.39 -10.88 17.07
CA SER A 22 -8.42 -10.90 18.54
C SER A 22 -7.03 -10.93 19.19
N LEU A 23 -5.98 -10.49 18.49
CA LEU A 23 -4.62 -10.48 19.05
C LEU A 23 -4.48 -9.47 20.19
N PRO A 24 -3.83 -9.85 21.32
CA PRO A 24 -3.50 -8.91 22.40
C PRO A 24 -2.64 -7.73 21.92
N LEU A 25 -2.86 -6.56 22.54
CA LEU A 25 -2.19 -5.30 22.17
C LEU A 25 -0.66 -5.38 22.27
N ASP A 26 -0.12 -6.09 23.27
CA ASP A 26 1.31 -6.28 23.46
C ASP A 26 1.94 -7.12 22.34
N VAL A 27 1.21 -8.10 21.82
CA VAL A 27 1.62 -8.90 20.65
C VAL A 27 1.64 -8.03 19.39
N LEU A 28 0.57 -7.25 19.16
CA LEU A 28 0.51 -6.31 18.04
C LEU A 28 1.65 -5.28 18.09
N THR A 29 1.98 -4.79 19.28
CA THR A 29 3.10 -3.86 19.52
C THR A 29 4.44 -4.50 19.13
N LYS A 30 4.67 -5.75 19.56
CA LYS A 30 5.90 -6.48 19.19
C LYS A 30 6.00 -6.74 17.69
N ILE A 31 4.88 -7.03 17.03
CA ILE A 31 4.84 -7.21 15.57
C ILE A 31 5.27 -5.91 14.89
N VAL A 32 4.64 -4.78 15.24
CA VAL A 32 4.88 -3.51 14.55
C VAL A 32 6.29 -2.96 14.77
N GLU A 33 6.91 -3.22 15.92
CA GLU A 33 8.32 -2.90 16.19
C GLU A 33 9.28 -3.60 15.21
N LYS A 34 8.96 -4.84 14.83
CA LYS A 34 9.78 -5.63 13.89
C LYS A 34 9.51 -5.28 12.43
N LEU A 35 8.39 -4.62 12.14
CA LEU A 35 8.05 -4.24 10.78
C LEU A 35 8.93 -3.10 10.25
N PRO A 36 9.42 -3.21 8.99
CA PRO A 36 9.84 -2.07 8.20
C PRO A 36 8.84 -0.93 8.27
N VAL A 37 9.31 0.31 8.22
CA VAL A 37 8.43 1.45 8.40
C VAL A 37 7.29 1.54 7.37
N PRO A 38 7.48 1.19 6.09
CA PRO A 38 6.35 1.19 5.15
C PRO A 38 5.30 0.13 5.52
N HIS A 39 5.71 -1.04 6.05
CA HIS A 39 4.76 -2.01 6.59
C HIS A 39 4.03 -1.52 7.85
N ARG A 40 4.63 -0.61 8.62
CA ARG A 40 3.93 0.03 9.76
C ARG A 40 2.78 0.92 9.29
N VAL A 41 2.91 1.55 8.11
CA VAL A 41 1.82 2.33 7.49
C VAL A 41 0.67 1.40 7.12
N CYS A 42 0.96 0.28 6.45
CA CYS A 42 -0.06 -0.72 6.12
C CYS A 42 -0.68 -1.33 7.37
N PHE A 43 0.13 -1.65 8.38
CA PHE A 43 -0.31 -2.15 9.69
C PHE A 43 -1.28 -1.18 10.37
N ARG A 44 -1.03 0.13 10.28
CA ARG A 44 -1.94 1.17 10.79
C ARG A 44 -3.29 1.17 10.07
N ALA A 45 -3.27 0.88 8.77
CA ALA A 45 -4.44 1.01 7.90
C ALA A 45 -5.38 -0.20 7.94
N THR A 46 -5.08 -1.26 8.71
CA THR A 46 -5.89 -2.48 8.74
C THR A 46 -7.21 -2.32 9.50
N CYS A 47 -7.16 -1.97 10.79
CA CYS A 47 -8.34 -1.72 11.63
C CYS A 47 -8.00 -0.81 12.83
N LYS A 48 -9.01 -0.46 13.64
CA LYS A 48 -8.84 0.44 14.80
C LYS A 48 -7.90 -0.14 15.86
N ASP A 49 -7.99 -1.44 16.15
CA ASP A 49 -7.17 -2.09 17.20
C ASP A 49 -5.70 -2.10 16.79
N TRP A 50 -5.40 -2.46 15.55
CA TRP A 50 -4.05 -2.44 15.00
C TRP A 50 -3.49 -1.03 14.87
N CYS A 51 -4.34 -0.06 14.51
CA CYS A 51 -3.97 1.36 14.54
C CYS A 51 -3.60 1.83 15.96
N SER A 52 -4.29 1.32 16.99
CA SER A 52 -4.04 1.70 18.39
C SER A 52 -2.77 1.08 18.98
N ALA A 53 -2.31 -0.05 18.44
CA ALA A 53 -1.07 -0.71 18.84
C ALA A 53 0.20 0.06 18.44
N LEU A 54 0.08 1.04 17.55
CA LEU A 54 1.17 1.92 17.18
C LEU A 54 1.38 2.97 18.26
N LEU A 55 2.54 2.90 18.93
CA LEU A 55 3.09 4.07 19.62
C LEU A 55 3.15 5.24 18.64
N PRO A 56 2.92 6.50 19.08
CA PRO A 56 2.96 7.67 18.21
C PRO A 56 4.30 7.70 17.47
N VAL A 57 4.26 7.24 16.23
CA VAL A 57 5.42 7.19 15.36
C VAL A 57 5.73 8.65 15.08
N VAL A 58 6.88 9.11 15.58
CA VAL A 58 7.52 10.31 15.05
C VAL A 58 7.63 10.05 13.55
N ILE A 59 6.79 10.71 12.76
CA ILE A 59 6.72 10.53 11.31
C ILE A 59 8.16 10.67 10.83
N PRO A 60 8.77 9.59 10.30
CA PRO A 60 10.17 9.64 9.99
C PRO A 60 10.36 10.64 8.86
N SER A 61 11.54 11.25 8.85
CA SER A 61 12.09 12.04 7.75
C SER A 61 11.59 11.57 6.38
N PRO A 62 11.26 12.50 5.45
CA PRO A 62 10.68 12.16 4.16
C PRO A 62 11.48 11.05 3.47
N TRP A 63 10.79 9.98 3.07
CA TRP A 63 11.42 8.90 2.32
C TRP A 63 11.59 9.30 0.86
N LEU A 64 12.78 9.00 0.34
CA LEU A 64 13.02 9.14 -1.08
C LEU A 64 12.48 7.89 -1.78
N LEU A 65 11.55 8.10 -2.71
CA LEU A 65 11.11 7.06 -3.63
C LEU A 65 12.00 7.07 -4.87
N SER A 66 12.59 5.93 -5.19
CA SER A 66 13.36 5.71 -6.41
C SER A 66 12.72 4.60 -7.23
N VAL A 67 12.32 4.92 -8.46
CA VAL A 67 11.73 3.98 -9.42
C VAL A 67 12.71 3.77 -10.57
N GLY A 68 13.10 2.53 -10.81
CA GLY A 68 13.97 2.19 -11.93
C GLY A 68 13.23 2.28 -13.27
N LYS A 69 13.94 2.65 -14.35
CA LYS A 69 13.37 2.63 -15.70
C LYS A 69 13.01 1.19 -16.06
N ASN A 70 11.74 0.95 -16.41
CA ASN A 70 11.18 -0.38 -16.71
C ASN A 70 11.33 -1.39 -15.57
N SER A 71 11.34 -0.93 -14.31
CA SER A 71 11.34 -1.82 -13.16
C SER A 71 9.91 -2.09 -12.69
N ASP A 72 9.64 -3.33 -12.32
CA ASP A 72 8.42 -3.73 -11.59
C ASP A 72 8.55 -3.47 -10.09
N THR A 73 9.59 -2.74 -9.67
CA THR A 73 9.87 -2.45 -8.27
C THR A 73 10.22 -0.99 -8.04
N CYS A 74 9.96 -0.51 -6.83
CA CYS A 74 10.39 0.78 -6.34
C CYS A 74 11.14 0.64 -5.00
N ASN A 75 12.01 1.60 -4.72
CA ASN A 75 12.80 1.62 -3.49
C ASN A 75 12.43 2.84 -2.67
N PHE A 76 12.09 2.64 -1.40
CA PHE A 76 11.96 3.70 -0.40
C PHE A 76 13.24 3.77 0.41
N LEU A 77 13.91 4.91 0.38
CA LEU A 77 15.12 5.17 1.15
C LEU A 77 14.83 6.15 2.29
N SER A 78 15.13 5.71 3.51
CA SER A 78 15.15 6.56 4.70
C SER A 78 16.56 7.09 4.91
N LEU A 79 16.76 8.40 4.69
CA LEU A 79 18.07 9.03 4.82
C LEU A 79 18.63 9.00 6.26
N PRO A 80 17.86 9.28 7.34
CA PRO A 80 18.41 9.28 8.69
C PRO A 80 18.85 7.89 9.15
N THR A 81 18.09 6.86 8.80
CA THR A 81 18.39 5.48 9.21
C THR A 81 19.29 4.75 8.23
N ARG A 82 19.54 5.33 7.03
CA ARG A 82 20.26 4.72 5.91
C ARG A 82 19.69 3.35 5.50
N ARG A 83 18.41 3.11 5.76
CA ARG A 83 17.71 1.87 5.39
C ARG A 83 16.92 2.08 4.11
N SER A 84 16.98 1.11 3.21
CA SER A 84 16.13 1.03 2.03
C SER A 84 15.17 -0.15 2.12
N PHE A 85 14.01 -0.02 1.48
CA PHE A 85 13.02 -1.07 1.36
C PHE A 85 12.51 -1.13 -0.08
N THR A 86 12.50 -2.32 -0.66
CA THR A 86 12.04 -2.55 -2.04
C THR A 86 10.61 -3.07 -2.02
N TYR A 87 9.76 -2.52 -2.89
CA TYR A 87 8.36 -2.91 -3.06
C TYR A 87 8.08 -3.20 -4.52
N SER A 88 7.06 -4.01 -4.78
CA SER A 88 6.45 -4.07 -6.11
C SER A 88 5.89 -2.70 -6.48
N LEU A 89 6.21 -2.25 -7.69
CA LEU A 89 5.65 -1.02 -8.22
C LEU A 89 4.15 -1.24 -8.47
N LEU A 90 3.33 -0.28 -8.05
CA LEU A 90 1.91 -0.31 -8.35
C LEU A 90 1.70 -0.22 -9.87
N PRO A 91 0.80 -1.04 -10.47
CA PRO A 91 0.50 -0.98 -11.90
C PRO A 91 0.20 0.45 -12.41
N GLU A 92 -0.45 1.26 -11.59
CA GLU A 92 -0.84 2.65 -11.89
C GLU A 92 0.34 3.62 -11.99
N LEU A 93 1.52 3.22 -11.49
CA LEU A 93 2.75 4.00 -11.53
C LEU A 93 3.65 3.61 -12.72
N HIS A 94 3.23 2.66 -13.55
CA HIS A 94 3.95 2.32 -14.78
C HIS A 94 3.67 3.33 -15.89
N GLY A 95 4.73 3.85 -16.51
CA GLY A 95 4.62 4.70 -17.70
C GLY A 95 3.98 6.07 -17.44
N VAL A 96 3.93 6.52 -16.18
CA VAL A 96 3.48 7.86 -15.79
C VAL A 96 4.67 8.80 -15.57
N LEU A 97 4.42 10.09 -15.69
CA LEU A 97 5.36 11.13 -15.30
C LEU A 97 5.11 11.52 -13.84
N TYR A 98 6.15 11.52 -13.02
CA TYR A 98 6.10 12.00 -11.64
C TYR A 98 6.30 13.51 -11.64
N VAL A 99 5.30 14.27 -11.20
CA VAL A 99 5.35 15.75 -11.22
C VAL A 99 5.65 16.35 -9.84
N GLY A 100 5.41 15.61 -8.76
CA GLY A 100 5.71 16.08 -7.42
C GLY A 100 5.28 15.10 -6.33
N SER A 101 5.62 15.41 -5.09
CA SER A 101 5.21 14.63 -3.93
C SER A 101 4.96 15.50 -2.71
N GLN A 102 3.97 15.14 -1.90
CA GLN A 102 3.65 15.84 -0.65
C GLN A 102 2.92 14.89 0.31
N ALA A 103 3.33 14.87 1.58
CA ALA A 103 2.69 14.10 2.67
C ALA A 103 2.30 12.65 2.32
N GLY A 104 3.16 11.93 1.60
CA GLY A 104 2.93 10.53 1.19
C GLY A 104 2.13 10.35 -0.10
N TRP A 105 1.71 11.44 -0.74
CA TRP A 105 1.10 11.44 -2.07
C TRP A 105 2.12 11.73 -3.15
N LEU A 106 1.99 11.02 -4.27
CA LEU A 106 2.67 11.29 -5.53
C LEU A 106 1.67 11.90 -6.49
N ALA A 107 1.97 13.08 -7.00
CA ALA A 107 1.26 13.62 -8.14
C ALA A 107 1.85 12.99 -9.41
N VAL A 108 0.99 12.30 -10.16
CA VAL A 108 1.36 11.63 -11.40
C VAL A 108 0.51 12.13 -12.56
N PHE A 109 1.13 12.18 -13.72
CA PHE A 109 0.54 12.58 -14.98
C PHE A 109 0.65 11.44 -15.98
N ASN A 110 -0.48 10.98 -16.52
CA ASN A 110 -0.51 9.86 -17.46
C ASN A 110 -0.47 10.35 -18.92
N LYS A 111 -0.38 9.40 -19.87
CA LYS A 111 -0.37 9.69 -21.31
C LYS A 111 -1.67 10.33 -21.83
N ASN A 112 -2.77 10.17 -21.09
CA ASN A 112 -4.08 10.75 -21.41
C ASN A 112 -4.23 12.17 -20.85
N LEU A 113 -3.17 12.74 -20.29
CA LEU A 113 -3.15 14.06 -19.66
C LEU A 113 -3.97 14.15 -18.37
N ASP A 114 -4.36 13.01 -17.80
CA ASP A 114 -5.02 12.96 -16.50
C ASP A 114 -3.98 13.10 -15.39
N VAL A 115 -4.37 13.84 -14.37
CA VAL A 115 -3.60 13.98 -13.14
C VAL A 115 -4.27 13.15 -12.06
N SER A 116 -3.46 12.42 -11.30
CA SER A 116 -3.95 11.80 -10.08
C SER A 116 -2.92 11.90 -8.97
N LEU A 117 -3.42 11.91 -7.73
CA LEU A 117 -2.61 11.71 -6.55
C LEU A 117 -2.68 10.23 -6.18
N ILE A 118 -1.52 9.59 -6.08
CA ILE A 118 -1.41 8.18 -5.71
C ILE A 118 -0.55 8.06 -4.46
N ASN A 119 -1.04 7.34 -3.46
CA ASN A 119 -0.23 6.93 -2.33
C ASN A 119 0.44 5.58 -2.68
N PRO A 120 1.77 5.53 -2.83
CA PRO A 120 2.45 4.32 -3.30
C PRO A 120 2.48 3.18 -2.27
N LEU A 121 2.11 3.43 -1.01
CA LEU A 121 2.09 2.42 0.06
C LEU A 121 0.70 1.84 0.27
N THR A 122 -0.33 2.66 0.17
CA THR A 122 -1.72 2.23 0.41
C THR A 122 -2.49 1.94 -0.88
N ALA A 123 -1.90 2.24 -2.04
CA ALA A 123 -2.55 2.24 -3.35
C ALA A 123 -3.78 3.16 -3.44
N ALA A 124 -3.99 4.04 -2.45
CA ALA A 124 -5.08 5.00 -2.48
C ALA A 124 -4.87 5.98 -3.65
N ARG A 125 -5.95 6.26 -4.38
CA ARG A 125 -5.93 7.12 -5.56
C ARG A 125 -7.00 8.20 -5.46
N ILE A 126 -6.60 9.42 -5.79
CA ILE A 126 -7.50 10.56 -5.96
C ILE A 126 -7.33 11.05 -7.39
N CYS A 127 -8.38 10.93 -8.20
CA CYS A 127 -8.41 11.50 -9.55
C CYS A 127 -8.62 13.01 -9.44
N LEU A 128 -7.75 13.79 -10.07
CA LEU A 128 -7.91 15.23 -10.18
C LEU A 128 -8.57 15.57 -11.52
N PRO A 129 -9.17 16.77 -11.64
CA PRO A 129 -9.64 17.27 -12.94
C PRO A 129 -8.50 17.23 -13.97
N SER A 130 -8.82 16.84 -15.20
CA SER A 130 -7.86 16.82 -16.30
C SER A 130 -7.29 18.22 -16.55
N PHE A 131 -6.03 18.30 -16.98
CA PHE A 131 -5.43 19.57 -17.42
C PHE A 131 -6.21 20.24 -18.55
N LEU A 132 -6.97 19.46 -19.33
CA LEU A 132 -7.88 19.96 -20.37
C LEU A 132 -9.00 20.85 -19.82
N THR A 133 -9.28 20.78 -18.52
CA THR A 133 -10.28 21.63 -17.86
C THR A 133 -9.73 23.00 -17.47
N LEU A 134 -8.41 23.22 -17.57
CA LEU A 134 -7.82 24.52 -17.27
C LEU A 134 -8.08 25.51 -18.42
N PRO A 135 -8.53 26.73 -18.12
CA PRO A 135 -8.61 27.78 -19.13
C PRO A 135 -7.19 28.07 -19.66
N ASN A 136 -7.04 28.07 -20.99
CA ASN A 136 -5.79 28.35 -21.75
C ASN A 136 -4.77 27.19 -21.84
N PHE A 137 -5.17 25.94 -21.65
CA PHE A 137 -4.28 24.81 -21.92
C PHE A 137 -4.25 24.48 -23.43
N GLU A 138 -3.20 24.91 -24.13
CA GLU A 138 -2.92 24.47 -25.51
C GLU A 138 -1.91 23.31 -25.50
N LEU A 139 -2.32 22.16 -26.02
CA LEU A 139 -1.40 21.06 -26.30
C LEU A 139 -0.50 21.45 -27.47
N VAL A 140 0.69 21.98 -27.17
CA VAL A 140 1.74 22.10 -28.17
C VAL A 140 2.19 20.70 -28.53
N GLY A 141 1.71 20.20 -29.68
CA GLY A 141 2.06 18.89 -30.22
C GLY A 141 3.55 18.81 -30.51
N GLY A 142 4.33 18.34 -29.53
CA GLY A 142 5.71 17.94 -29.72
C GLY A 142 5.76 16.53 -30.28
N SER A 143 6.00 16.40 -31.59
CA SER A 143 6.45 15.14 -32.17
C SER A 143 7.85 14.85 -31.61
N CYS A 144 8.00 13.71 -30.92
CA CYS A 144 9.29 13.03 -30.84
C CYS A 144 9.48 12.14 -32.06
#